data_AF-A0A815HHE8-F1
#
_entry.id   AF-A0A815HHE8-F1
#
_cell.length_a   1.000
_cell.length_b   1.000
_cell.length_c   1.000
_cell.angle_alpha   90.00
_cell.angle_beta   90.00
_cell.angle_gamma   90.00
#
_symmetry.space_group_name_H-M   'P 1'
#
loop_
_entity.id
_entity.type
_entity.pdbx_description
1 polymer ?
#
loop_
_entity_poly.entity_id
_entity_poly.type
_entity_poly.pdbx_seq_one_letter_code
_entity_poly.pdbx_strand_id
1 'polypeptide(L)'
;MPQYTCSYILFLIDNYSQLDISDIISFSIFFISAILCLTFSTLLHIFINYSPRVLITVSKLDYIATYALFYIGINILIFGSIVPVVHYLFYCYFQLKTIYISIVFVLSIASMIGTSSAACSTPRYRPFKAILFIALGL
;
A
#
# COMPACT_ATOMS: atom_id res chain seq x y z
N MET A 1 11.17 -22.02 -36.89
CA MET A 1 10.46 -21.63 -35.65
C MET A 1 10.90 -20.29 -35.01
N PRO A 2 11.34 -19.22 -35.74
CA PRO A 2 11.57 -17.90 -35.12
C PRO A 2 10.63 -16.76 -35.60
N GLN A 3 9.70 -17.01 -36.54
CA GLN A 3 8.91 -15.93 -37.15
C GLN A 3 7.70 -15.48 -36.31
N TYR A 4 7.13 -16.35 -35.46
CA TYR A 4 5.95 -16.02 -34.65
C TYR A 4 6.29 -15.20 -33.39
N THR A 5 7.49 -15.37 -32.83
CA THR A 5 7.95 -14.59 -31.68
C THR A 5 8.18 -13.12 -32.02
N CYS A 6 8.70 -12.83 -33.22
CA CYS A 6 8.89 -11.45 -33.67
C CYS A 6 7.55 -10.73 -33.86
N SER A 7 6.53 -11.43 -34.38
CA SER A 7 5.18 -10.86 -34.56
C SER A 7 4.45 -10.63 -33.23
N TYR A 8 4.64 -11.50 -32.23
CA TYR A 8 4.08 -11.31 -30.88
C TYR A 8 4.76 -10.15 -30.15
N ILE A 9 6.08 -10.02 -30.29
CA ILE A 9 6.85 -8.90 -29.72
C ILE A 9 6.47 -7.59 -30.41
N LEU A 10 6.32 -7.56 -31.74
CA LEU A 10 5.85 -6.39 -32.47
C LEU A 10 4.39 -6.03 -32.12
N PHE A 11 3.49 -7.01 -31.98
CA PHE A 11 2.12 -6.76 -31.54
C PHE A 11 2.08 -6.23 -30.10
N LEU A 12 2.93 -6.74 -29.20
CA LEU A 12 3.08 -6.20 -27.85
C LEU A 12 3.67 -4.78 -27.87
N ILE A 13 4.62 -4.48 -28.77
CA ILE A 13 5.23 -3.14 -28.92
C ILE A 13 4.25 -2.14 -29.55
N ASP A 14 3.42 -2.56 -30.50
CA ASP A 14 2.42 -1.73 -31.18
C ASP A 14 1.23 -1.40 -30.24
N ASN A 15 0.87 -2.35 -29.37
CA ASN A 15 -0.02 -2.08 -28.23
C ASN A 15 0.67 -1.27 -27.11
N TYR A 16 2.00 -1.41 -26.93
CA TYR A 16 2.78 -0.60 -25.98
C TYR A 16 2.88 0.87 -26.42
N SER A 17 2.84 1.17 -27.73
CA SER A 17 2.69 2.55 -28.23
C SER A 17 1.34 3.18 -27.91
N GLN A 18 0.37 2.41 -27.40
CA GLN A 18 -0.86 2.89 -26.77
C GLN A 18 -0.80 2.79 -25.23
N LEU A 19 0.38 2.95 -24.63
CA LEU A 19 0.51 3.17 -23.19
C LEU A 19 -0.27 4.43 -22.81
N ASP A 20 -1.44 4.23 -22.26
CA ASP A 20 -2.22 5.33 -21.74
C ASP A 20 -1.48 5.87 -20.50
N ILE A 21 -1.36 7.20 -20.40
CA ILE A 21 -0.65 7.84 -19.28
C ILE A 21 -1.29 7.39 -17.94
N SER A 22 -2.58 7.06 -17.98
CA SER A 22 -3.34 6.54 -16.86
C SER A 22 -2.86 5.19 -16.33
N ASP A 23 -2.37 4.30 -17.21
CA ASP A 23 -1.79 3.00 -16.83
C ASP A 23 -0.48 3.21 -16.07
N ILE A 24 0.39 4.07 -16.63
CA ILE A 24 1.69 4.42 -16.04
C ILE A 24 1.51 5.00 -14.63
N ILE A 25 0.56 5.94 -14.47
CA ILE A 25 0.25 6.54 -13.17
C ILE A 25 -0.24 5.48 -12.18
N SER A 26 -1.17 4.60 -12.60
CA SER A 26 -1.77 3.59 -11.73
C SER A 26 -0.73 2.59 -11.21
N PHE A 27 0.17 2.11 -12.07
CA PHE A 27 1.26 1.23 -11.66
C PHE A 27 2.34 1.96 -10.84
N SER A 28 2.65 3.22 -11.17
CA SER A 28 3.61 4.00 -10.40
C SER A 28 3.17 4.19 -8.95
N ILE A 29 1.88 4.47 -8.73
CA ILE A 29 1.30 4.59 -7.38
C ILE A 29 1.48 3.29 -6.59
N PHE A 30 1.24 2.14 -7.23
CA PHE A 30 1.46 0.82 -6.61
C PHE A 30 2.92 0.56 -6.25
N PHE A 31 3.87 0.84 -7.15
CA PHE A 31 5.28 0.61 -6.85
C PHE A 31 5.81 1.55 -5.76
N ILE A 32 5.42 2.82 -5.79
CA ILE A 32 5.80 3.79 -4.76
C ILE A 32 5.23 3.37 -3.40
N SER A 33 3.97 2.93 -3.34
CA SER A 33 3.37 2.46 -2.08
C SER A 33 4.07 1.20 -1.55
N ALA A 34 4.45 0.27 -2.42
CA ALA A 34 5.20 -0.93 -2.06
C ALA A 34 6.60 -0.61 -1.53
N ILE A 35 7.35 0.26 -2.21
CA ILE A 35 8.70 0.68 -1.78
C ILE A 35 8.63 1.35 -0.40
N LEU A 36 7.68 2.26 -0.21
CA LEU A 36 7.48 2.94 1.08
C LEU A 36 7.15 1.94 2.20
N CYS A 37 6.18 1.05 1.98
CA CYS A 37 5.79 0.06 2.98
C CYS A 37 6.95 -0.88 3.36
N LEU A 38 7.70 -1.37 2.37
CA LEU A 38 8.85 -2.25 2.62
C LEU A 38 9.99 -1.52 3.34
N THR A 39 10.25 -0.26 3.00
CA THR A 39 11.27 0.57 3.67
C THR A 39 10.92 0.81 5.13
N PHE A 40 9.66 1.13 5.44
CA PHE A 40 9.23 1.29 6.83
C PHE A 40 9.31 -0.02 7.62
N SER A 41 9.01 -1.16 6.97
CA SER A 41 9.15 -2.48 7.57
C SER A 41 10.62 -2.80 7.91
N THR A 42 11.55 -2.57 6.99
CA THR A 42 12.98 -2.84 7.22
C THR A 42 13.58 -1.91 8.27
N LEU A 43 13.21 -0.62 8.26
CA LEU A 43 13.62 0.34 9.28
C LEU A 43 13.20 -0.14 10.68
N LEU A 44 11.95 -0.59 10.86
CA LEU A 44 11.50 -1.15 12.13
C LEU A 44 12.37 -2.32 12.60
N HIS A 45 12.66 -3.28 11.71
CA HIS A 45 13.49 -4.43 12.06
C HIS A 45 14.91 -4.03 12.47
N ILE A 46 15.50 -3.05 11.80
CA ILE A 46 16.82 -2.51 12.14
C ILE A 46 16.78 -1.85 13.52
N PHE A 47 15.79 -0.98 13.80
CA PHE A 47 15.68 -0.27 15.07
C PHE A 47 15.40 -1.21 16.26
N ILE A 48 14.58 -2.23 16.08
CA ILE A 48 14.29 -3.23 17.13
C ILE A 48 15.55 -4.03 17.50
N ASN A 49 16.41 -4.33 16.51
CA ASN A 49 17.59 -5.18 16.73
C ASN A 49 18.86 -4.40 17.13
N TYR A 50 18.87 -3.07 16.99
CA TYR A 50 20.07 -2.26 17.18
C TYR A 50 20.45 -2.03 18.66
N SER A 51 19.52 -1.90 19.61
CA SER A 51 19.84 -1.96 21.07
C SER A 51 18.59 -1.88 21.96
N PRO A 52 18.39 -2.78 22.95
CA PRO A 52 17.29 -2.69 23.91
C PRO A 52 17.42 -1.52 24.90
N ARG A 53 18.57 -0.83 24.96
CA ARG A 53 18.85 0.25 25.94
C ARG A 53 18.60 1.67 25.39
N VAL A 54 18.71 1.88 24.08
CA VAL A 54 18.40 3.18 23.45
C VAL A 54 16.88 3.43 23.43
N LEU A 55 16.09 2.35 23.46
CA LEU A 55 14.63 2.35 23.59
C LEU A 55 14.09 2.99 24.88
N ILE A 56 14.90 3.02 25.94
CA ILE A 56 14.47 3.50 27.27
C ILE A 56 14.79 4.99 27.44
N THR A 57 15.78 5.53 26.72
CA THR A 57 16.30 6.88 26.95
C THR A 57 16.02 7.85 25.79
N VAL A 58 15.80 7.35 24.57
CA VAL A 58 15.34 8.16 23.43
C VAL A 58 13.82 7.99 23.33
N SER A 59 13.11 8.84 24.06
CA SER A 59 11.70 9.21 23.91
C SER A 59 10.70 8.09 23.54
N LYS A 60 9.77 7.75 24.45
CA LYS A 60 8.51 7.03 24.10
C LYS A 60 7.88 7.52 22.79
N LEU A 61 8.01 8.83 22.51
CA LEU A 61 7.56 9.48 21.28
C LEU A 61 8.21 8.93 19.99
N ASP A 62 9.49 8.58 19.98
CA ASP A 62 10.18 8.12 18.77
C ASP A 62 9.79 6.68 18.43
N TYR A 63 9.60 5.85 19.46
CA TYR A 63 9.00 4.53 19.26
C TYR A 63 7.56 4.69 18.74
N ILE A 64 6.75 5.56 19.36
CA ILE A 64 5.39 5.93 18.90
C ILE A 64 5.34 6.33 17.44
N ALA A 65 6.19 7.26 17.05
CA ALA A 65 6.29 7.73 15.69
C ALA A 65 6.67 6.57 14.75
N THR A 66 7.65 5.75 15.11
CA THR A 66 8.14 4.67 14.23
C THR A 66 7.07 3.60 13.99
N TYR A 67 6.31 3.19 15.01
CA TYR A 67 5.22 2.22 14.78
C TYR A 67 4.00 2.83 14.10
N ALA A 68 3.70 4.12 14.34
CA ALA A 68 2.65 4.82 13.61
C ALA A 68 2.98 4.88 12.11
N LEU A 69 4.23 5.22 11.76
CA LEU A 69 4.72 5.23 10.38
C LEU A 69 4.57 3.88 9.67
N PHE A 70 4.79 2.77 10.39
CA PHE A 70 4.57 1.43 9.82
C PHE A 70 3.10 1.11 9.53
N TYR A 71 2.18 1.44 10.43
CA TYR A 71 0.74 1.25 10.18
C TYR A 71 0.25 2.14 9.04
N ILE A 72 0.81 3.35 8.91
CA ILE A 72 0.56 4.24 7.77
C ILE A 72 1.08 3.58 6.47
N GLY A 73 2.29 3.01 6.50
CA GLY A 73 2.86 2.27 5.37
C GLY A 73 1.99 1.11 4.89
N ILE A 74 1.44 0.30 5.80
CA ILE A 74 0.50 -0.80 5.47
C ILE A 74 -0.77 -0.26 4.80
N ASN A 75 -1.39 0.79 5.36
CA ASN A 75 -2.60 1.38 4.77
C ASN A 75 -2.32 1.96 3.37
N ILE A 76 -1.17 2.62 3.18
CA ILE A 76 -0.74 3.16 1.88
C ILE A 76 -0.56 2.03 0.86
N LEU A 77 0.01 0.89 1.26
CA LEU A 77 0.16 -0.27 0.38
C LEU A 77 -1.20 -0.87 -0.02
N ILE A 78 -2.10 -1.07 0.95
CA ILE A 78 -3.46 -1.58 0.68
C ILE A 78 -4.17 -0.66 -0.32
N PHE A 79 -4.22 0.64 -0.04
CA PHE A 79 -4.82 1.62 -0.93
C PHE A 79 -4.18 1.60 -2.32
N GLY A 80 -2.84 1.70 -2.40
CA GLY A 80 -2.12 1.73 -3.66
C GLY A 80 -2.25 0.44 -4.49
N SER A 81 -2.51 -0.71 -3.87
CA SER A 81 -2.75 -1.97 -4.56
C SER A 81 -4.14 -2.06 -5.21
N ILE A 82 -5.14 -1.41 -4.62
CA ILE A 82 -6.52 -1.40 -5.15
C ILE A 82 -6.66 -0.44 -6.35
N VAL A 83 -5.83 0.60 -6.43
CA VAL A 83 -5.84 1.59 -7.52
C VAL A 83 -5.73 0.97 -8.93
N PRO A 84 -4.70 0.14 -9.27
CA PRO A 84 -4.61 -0.48 -10.58
C PRO A 84 -5.75 -1.49 -10.83
N VAL A 85 -6.18 -2.23 -9.80
CA VAL A 85 -7.29 -3.19 -9.90
C VAL A 85 -8.58 -2.48 -10.31
N VAL A 86 -8.95 -1.41 -9.61
CA VAL A 86 -10.15 -0.61 -9.91
C VAL A 86 -10.01 0.13 -11.25
N HIS A 87 -8.80 0.58 -11.59
CA HIS A 87 -8.51 1.20 -12.88
C HIS A 87 -8.89 0.28 -14.05
N TYR A 88 -8.48 -0.99 -14.00
CA TYR A 88 -8.79 -1.97 -15.04
C TYR A 88 -10.21 -2.52 -14.96
N LEU A 89 -10.76 -2.74 -13.76
CA LEU A 89 -12.15 -3.22 -13.57
C LEU A 89 -13.20 -2.26 -14.13
N PHE A 90 -12.99 -0.95 -13.94
CA PHE A 90 -13.93 0.09 -14.38
C PHE A 90 -13.31 1.00 -15.44
N TYR A 91 -12.51 0.44 -16.35
CA TYR A 91 -11.84 1.20 -17.41
C TYR A 91 -12.84 2.07 -18.22
N CYS A 92 -14.00 1.50 -18.54
CA CYS A 92 -15.04 2.16 -19.32
C CYS A 92 -16.01 3.03 -18.47
N TYR A 93 -15.96 2.97 -17.13
CA TYR A 93 -16.97 3.57 -16.25
C TYR A 93 -16.33 4.51 -15.21
N PHE A 94 -16.07 5.75 -15.60
CA PHE A 94 -15.39 6.75 -14.76
C PHE A 94 -16.10 7.07 -13.43
N GLN A 95 -17.44 7.10 -13.42
CA GLN A 95 -18.22 7.37 -12.22
C GLN A 95 -18.04 6.26 -11.16
N LEU A 96 -18.12 4.99 -11.58
CA LEU A 96 -17.94 3.85 -10.69
C LEU A 96 -16.50 3.78 -10.16
N LYS A 97 -15.50 4.01 -11.02
CA LYS A 97 -14.09 4.10 -10.65
C LYS A 97 -13.85 5.11 -9.52
N THR A 98 -14.42 6.32 -9.64
CA THR A 98 -14.24 7.38 -8.64
C THR A 98 -14.94 7.07 -7.32
N ILE A 99 -16.15 6.50 -7.38
CA ILE A 99 -16.91 6.11 -6.19
C ILE A 99 -16.14 5.02 -5.43
N TYR A 100 -15.67 3.97 -6.11
CA TYR A 100 -14.91 2.90 -5.46
C TYR A 100 -13.61 3.40 -4.82
N ILE A 101 -12.82 4.21 -5.54
CA ILE A 101 -11.59 4.79 -4.99
C ILE A 101 -11.87 5.66 -3.76
N SER A 102 -12.94 6.46 -3.77
CA SER A 102 -13.28 7.31 -2.62
C SER A 102 -13.73 6.52 -1.40
N ILE A 103 -14.50 5.43 -1.58
CA ILE A 103 -14.89 4.52 -0.49
C ILE A 103 -13.65 3.88 0.14
N VAL A 104 -12.75 3.34 -0.68
CA VAL A 104 -11.50 2.71 -0.21
C VAL A 104 -10.61 3.71 0.49
N PHE A 105 -10.55 4.96 0.00
CA PHE A 105 -9.82 6.04 0.66
C PHE A 105 -10.36 6.36 2.05
N VAL A 106 -11.67 6.50 2.20
CA VAL A 106 -12.32 6.77 3.49
C VAL A 106 -12.10 5.61 4.47
N LEU A 107 -12.26 4.36 4.01
CA LEU A 107 -12.01 3.16 4.82
C LEU A 107 -10.54 3.09 5.26
N SER A 108 -9.60 3.43 4.37
CA SER A 108 -8.16 3.46 4.67
C SER A 108 -7.82 4.51 5.73
N ILE A 109 -8.43 5.71 5.65
CA ILE A 109 -8.26 6.75 6.67
C ILE A 109 -8.84 6.31 8.01
N ALA A 110 -10.05 5.74 8.01
CA ALA A 110 -10.69 5.25 9.23
C ALA A 110 -9.83 4.17 9.92
N SER A 111 -9.26 3.25 9.13
CA SER A 111 -8.30 2.25 9.60
C SER A 111 -7.00 2.87 10.13
N MET A 112 -6.45 3.88 9.46
CA MET A 112 -5.26 4.60 9.90
C MET A 112 -5.47 5.27 11.27
N ILE A 113 -6.61 5.92 11.47
CA ILE A 113 -6.97 6.56 12.75
C ILE A 113 -7.21 5.49 13.84
N GLY A 114 -7.93 4.42 13.53
CA GLY A 114 -8.19 3.32 14.46
C GLY A 114 -6.91 2.62 14.93
N THR A 115 -5.95 2.42 14.03
CA THR A 115 -4.70 1.70 14.31
C THR A 115 -3.64 2.54 15.02
N SER A 116 -3.66 3.87 14.83
CA SER A 116 -2.75 4.85 15.45
C SER A 116 -3.15 5.28 16.86
N SER A 117 -4.38 5.00 17.31
CA SER A 117 -4.81 5.29 18.67
C SER A 117 -3.96 4.54 19.72
N ALA A 118 -3.47 5.26 20.74
CA ALA A 118 -2.60 4.70 21.79
C ALA A 118 -3.24 3.52 22.56
N ALA A 119 -4.57 3.46 22.63
CA ALA A 119 -5.33 2.35 23.21
C ALA A 119 -5.22 1.05 22.40
N CYS A 120 -5.04 1.15 21.08
CA CYS A 120 -4.97 0.03 20.14
C CYS A 120 -3.51 -0.47 19.95
N SER A 121 -2.50 0.21 20.51
CA SER A 121 -1.10 -0.27 20.55
C SER A 121 -0.87 -1.43 21.51
N THR A 122 -1.85 -1.75 22.36
CA THR A 122 -1.83 -2.88 23.27
C THR A 122 -1.83 -4.21 22.49
N PRO A 123 -0.97 -5.21 22.81
CA PRO A 123 -0.87 -6.48 22.06
C PRO A 123 -2.19 -7.27 21.97
N ARG A 124 -3.17 -6.96 22.82
CA ARG A 124 -4.51 -7.53 22.84
C ARG A 124 -5.35 -7.22 21.57
N TYR A 125 -5.06 -6.13 20.86
CA TYR A 125 -5.82 -5.71 19.67
C TYR A 125 -5.18 -6.15 18.34
N ARG A 126 -4.09 -6.93 18.38
CA ARG A 126 -3.44 -7.49 17.17
C ARG A 126 -4.38 -8.24 16.22
N PRO A 127 -5.24 -9.17 16.67
CA PRO A 127 -6.14 -9.89 15.76
C PRO A 127 -7.21 -8.97 15.16
N PHE A 128 -7.70 -7.98 15.92
CA PHE A 128 -8.65 -7.00 15.42
C PHE A 128 -8.06 -6.16 14.28
N LYS A 129 -6.80 -5.71 14.43
CA LYS A 129 -6.08 -4.99 13.38
C LYS A 129 -5.87 -5.85 12.13
N ALA A 130 -5.51 -7.13 12.29
CA ALA A 130 -5.33 -8.04 11.16
C ALA A 130 -6.64 -8.25 10.38
N ILE A 131 -7.76 -8.49 11.08
CA ILE A 131 -9.08 -8.64 10.46
C ILE A 131 -9.49 -7.36 9.72
N LEU A 132 -9.23 -6.18 10.32
CA LEU A 132 -9.53 -4.89 9.70
C LEU A 132 -8.78 -4.73 8.36
N PHE A 133 -7.47 -5.03 8.34
CA PHE A 133 -6.67 -4.94 7.12
C PHE A 133 -7.05 -5.97 6.07
N ILE A 134 -7.38 -7.20 6.47
CA ILE A 134 -7.86 -8.24 5.56
C ILE A 134 -9.20 -7.82 4.95
N ALA A 135 -10.14 -7.30 5.74
CA ALA A 135 -11.42 -6.83 5.26
C ALA A 135 -11.33 -5.59 4.35
N LEU A 136 -10.27 -4.79 4.50
CA LEU A 136 -9.99 -3.63 3.65
C LEU A 136 -9.36 -4.00 2.29
N GLY A 137 -8.63 -5.13 2.25
CA GLY A 137 -8.00 -5.65 1.04
C GLY A 137 -8.85 -6.66 0.25
N LEU A 138 -9.95 -7.14 0.83
CA LEU A 138 -10.92 -8.07 0.22
C LEU A 138 -12.06 -7.31 -0.46
#